data_AF-A0A7J2WQE3-F1
#
_entry.id   AF-A0A7J2WQE3-F1
#
_cell.length_a   1.000
_cell.length_b   1.000
_cell.length_c   1.000
_cell.angle_alpha   90.00
_cell.angle_beta   90.00
_cell.angle_gamma   90.00
#
_symmetry.space_group_name_H-M   'P 1'
#
loop_
_entity.id
_entity.type
_entity.pdbx_description
1 polymer ?
#
loop_
_entity_poly.entity_id
_entity_poly.type
_entity_poly.pdbx_seq_one_letter_code
_entity_poly.pdbx_strand_id
1 'polypeptide(L)' 'MEIVKMDKQGRVLIPASIRRKFETNIFSLEVVGDELRLKPVKTLRLSELFDSIEVDVKDFSDTHELRRALYE' A
#
# COMPACT_ATOMS: atom_id res chain seq x y z
N MET A 1 -18.30 10.40 15.58
CA MET A 1 -18.32 9.03 16.11
C MET A 1 -19.50 8.33 15.47
N GLU A 2 -19.26 7.24 14.74
CA GLU A 2 -20.34 6.43 14.14
C GLU A 2 -20.38 5.08 14.87
N ILE A 3 -21.58 4.62 15.22
CA ILE A 3 -21.79 3.31 15.85
C ILE A 3 -22.09 2.31 14.74
N VAL A 4 -21.29 1.24 14.69
CA VAL A 4 -21.41 0.18 13.69
C VAL A 4 -21.69 -1.14 14.39
N LYS A 5 -22.53 -1.97 13.77
CA LYS A 5 -22.88 -3.30 14.27
C LYS A 5 -22.05 -4.36 13.56
N MET A 6 -21.55 -5.31 14.32
CA MET A 6 -20.91 -6.51 13.78
C MET A 6 -21.95 -7.42 13.14
N ASP A 7 -21.63 -7.98 11.98
CA ASP A 7 -22.48 -8.98 11.36
C ASP A 7 -22.30 -10.37 11.99
N LYS A 8 -23.07 -11.36 11.50
CA LYS A 8 -23.05 -12.74 12.02
C LYS A 8 -21.70 -13.45 11.80
N GLN A 9 -20.85 -12.93 10.92
CA GLN A 9 -19.54 -13.51 10.58
C GLN A 9 -18.39 -12.79 11.32
N GLY A 10 -18.71 -11.85 12.23
CA GLY A 10 -17.70 -11.10 12.96
C GLY A 10 -17.14 -9.88 12.22
N ARG A 11 -17.75 -9.47 11.10
CA ARG A 11 -17.25 -8.35 10.28
C ARG A 11 -17.86 -7.04 10.74
N VAL A 12 -17.05 -5.98 10.71
CA VAL A 12 -17.51 -4.60 10.96
C VAL A 12 -17.39 -3.82 9.66
N LEU A 13 -18.51 -3.28 9.18
CA LEU A 13 -18.51 -2.45 7.98
C LEU A 13 -18.02 -1.04 8.34
N ILE A 14 -16.90 -0.61 7.75
CA ILE A 14 -16.44 0.77 7.87
C ILE A 14 -17.29 1.66 6.93
N PRO A 15 -17.98 2.70 7.46
CA PRO A 15 -18.79 3.61 6.68
C PRO A 15 -18.02 4.29 5.55
N ALA A 16 -18.70 4.56 4.43
CA ALA A 16 -18.07 5.18 3.24
C ALA A 16 -17.46 6.56 3.54
N SER A 17 -18.07 7.32 4.46
CA SER A 17 -17.59 8.62 4.98
C SER A 17 -16.17 8.51 5.56
N ILE A 18 -15.85 7.39 6.22
CA ILE A 18 -14.56 7.12 6.85
C ILE A 18 -13.60 6.47 5.85
N ARG A 19 -14.05 5.47 5.09
CA ARG A 19 -13.19 4.76 4.12
C ARG A 19 -12.54 5.68 3.10
N ARG A 20 -13.25 6.73 2.64
CA ARG A 20 -12.72 7.71 1.68
C ARG A 20 -11.52 8.51 2.18
N LYS A 21 -11.23 8.50 3.49
CA LYS A 21 -10.08 9.16 4.08
C LYS A 21 -8.79 8.35 3.96
N PHE A 22 -8.88 7.08 3.53
CA PHE A 22 -7.76 6.17 3.42
C PHE A 22 -7.63 5.70 1.97
N GLU A 23 -6.40 5.67 1.48
CA GLU A 23 -6.06 5.22 0.11
C GLU A 23 -5.82 3.71 0.03
N THR A 24 -6.06 2.99 1.13
CA THR A 24 -5.82 1.54 1.26
C THR A 24 -7.05 0.85 1.84
N ASN A 25 -7.22 -0.41 1.45
CA ASN A 25 -8.19 -1.34 2.04
C ASN A 25 -7.52 -2.35 2.99
N ILE A 26 -6.22 -2.23 3.24
CA ILE A 26 -5.44 -3.10 4.14
C ILE A 26 -5.12 -2.33 5.41
N PHE A 27 -5.43 -2.94 6.56
CA PHE A 27 -5.21 -2.36 7.87
C PHE A 27 -4.57 -3.39 8.79
N SER A 28 -3.63 -2.95 9.63
CA SER A 28 -3.22 -3.72 10.79
C SER A 28 -4.22 -3.47 11.91
N LEU A 29 -4.58 -4.54 12.62
CA LEU A 29 -5.50 -4.52 13.75
C LEU A 29 -4.71 -4.84 15.01
N GLU A 30 -4.73 -3.93 15.98
CA GLU A 30 -4.12 -4.12 17.30
C GLU A 30 -5.16 -3.85 18.41
N VAL A 31 -5.03 -4.56 19.52
CA VAL A 31 -5.79 -4.29 20.74
C VAL A 31 -4.96 -3.33 21.60
N VAL A 32 -5.54 -2.19 21.97
CA VAL A 32 -4.90 -1.20 22.84
C VAL A 32 -5.82 -0.93 24.02
N GLY A 33 -5.53 -1.56 25.17
CA GLY A 33 -6.43 -1.56 26.31
C GLY A 33 -7.75 -2.25 25.94
N ASP A 34 -8.85 -1.52 26.05
CA ASP A 34 -10.20 -2.00 25.71
C ASP A 34 -10.66 -1.58 24.30
N GLU A 35 -9.75 -1.05 23.48
CA GLU A 35 -10.06 -0.56 22.13
C GLU A 35 -9.40 -1.40 21.03
N LEU A 36 -10.11 -1.50 19.90
CA LEU A 36 -9.54 -1.99 18.65
C LEU A 36 -9.02 -0.81 17.84
N ARG A 37 -7.71 -0.81 17.55
CA ARG A 37 -7.08 0.22 16.71
C ARG A 37 -6.74 -0.37 15.34
N LEU A 38 -7.29 0.25 14.32
CA LEU A 38 -6.99 -0.04 12.91
C LEU A 38 -6.01 1.00 12.38
N LYS A 39 -4.87 0.56 11.86
CA LYS A 39 -3.88 1.44 11.21
C LYS A 39 -3.78 1.08 9.72
N PRO A 40 -3.88 2.04 8.79
CA PRO A 40 -3.73 1.76 7.37
C PRO A 40 -2.33 1.27 7.08
N VAL A 41 -2.22 0.17 6.34
CA VAL A 41 -0.94 -0.31 5.82
C VAL A 41 -0.73 0.36 4.47
N LYS A 42 0.36 1.12 4.35
CA LYS A 42 0.79 1.63 3.06
C LYS A 42 1.19 0.44 2.19
N THR A 43 0.31 0.06 1.28
CA THR A 43 0.71 -0.78 0.15
C THR A 43 1.60 0.06 -0.72
N LEU A 44 2.89 -0.27 -0.76
CA LEU A 44 3.79 0.22 -1.79
C LEU A 44 3.15 -0.13 -3.12
N ARG A 45 2.86 0.87 -3.95
CA ARG A 45 2.46 0.59 -5.33
C ARG A 45 3.71 0.08 -6.04
N LEU A 46 3.62 -1.00 -6.81
CA LEU A 46 4.76 -1.50 -7.59
C LEU A 46 5.38 -0.40 -8.48
N SER A 47 4.56 0.56 -8.92
CA SER A 47 5.01 1.75 -9.65
C SER A 47 5.96 2.64 -8.83
N GLU A 48 5.83 2.68 -7.51
CA GLU A 48 6.71 3.46 -6.62
C GLU A 48 8.09 2.80 -6.44
N LEU A 49 8.24 1.53 -6.83
CA LEU A 49 9.53 0.82 -6.82
C LEU A 49 10.28 0.95 -8.15
N PHE A 50 9.60 1.33 -9.24
CA PHE A 50 10.23 1.43 -10.56
C PHE A 50 11.28 2.55 -10.62
N ASP A 51 11.04 3.65 -9.89
CA ASP A 51 11.97 4.78 -9.78
C ASP A 51 13.14 4.52 -8.79
N SER A 52 13.11 3.40 -8.06
CA SER A 52 14.20 3.03 -7.14
C SER A 52 15.32 2.23 -7.80
N ILE A 53 15.18 1.93 -9.10
CA ILE A 53 16.19 1.21 -9.86
C ILE A 53 17.28 2.20 -10.28
N GLU A 54 18.33 2.34 -9.47
CA GLU A 54 19.54 3.06 -9.84
C GLU A 54 20.42 2.16 -10.70
N VAL A 55 20.51 2.45 -12.00
CA VAL A 55 21.43 1.77 -12.93
C VAL A 55 22.56 2.72 -13.27
N ASP A 56 23.79 2.28 -13.01
CA ASP A 56 25.00 3.06 -13.29
C ASP A 56 25.35 2.95 -14.79
N VAL A 57 24.81 3.87 -15.60
CA VAL A 57 24.99 3.87 -17.06
C VAL A 57 26.07 4.88 -17.46
N LYS A 58 27.11 4.41 -18.16
CA LYS A 58 28.21 5.26 -18.64
C LYS A 58 27.82 6.16 -19.83
N ASP A 59 26.88 5.73 -20.67
CA ASP A 59 26.41 6.47 -21.85
C ASP A 59 24.97 6.05 -22.23
N PHE A 60 24.08 7.02 -22.42
CA PHE A 60 22.67 6.81 -22.81
C PHE A 60 22.47 6.68 -24.33
N SER A 61 23.54 6.86 -25.11
CA SER A 61 23.51 6.89 -26.57
C SER A 61 23.36 5.50 -27.19
N ASP A 62 23.77 4.44 -26.50
CA ASP A 62 23.69 3.06 -26.99
C ASP A 62 22.54 2.31 -26.30
N THR A 63 21.39 2.30 -26.97
CA THR A 63 20.14 1.70 -26.45
C THR A 63 20.23 0.17 -26.30
N HIS A 64 21.22 -0.48 -26.94
CA HIS A 64 21.41 -1.93 -26.87
C HIS A 64 22.09 -2.37 -25.56
N GLU A 65 23.09 -1.63 -25.09
CA GLU A 65 23.74 -1.92 -23.81
C GLU A 65 22.80 -1.67 -22.62
N LEU A 66 22.01 -0.59 -22.70
CA LEU A 66 21.02 -0.21 -21.69
C LEU A 66 19.93 -1.27 -21.50
N ARG A 67 19.44 -1.87 -22.60
CA ARG A 67 18.49 -2.99 -22.52
C ARG A 67 19.11 -4.20 -21.84
N ARG A 68 20.37 -4.51 -22.12
CA ARG A 68 21.03 -5.69 -21.55
C ARG A 68 21.20 -5.59 -20.03
N ALA A 69 21.53 -4.40 -19.52
CA ALA A 69 21.69 -4.16 -18.09
C ALA A 69 20.37 -4.21 -17.28
N LEU A 70 19.20 -4.02 -17.92
CA LEU A 70 17.90 -4.01 -17.26
C LEU A 70 17.20 -5.38 -17.21
N TYR A 71 17.65 -6.35 -18.00
CA TYR A 71 17.00 -7.67 -18.15
C TYR A 71 17.85 -8.86 -17.65
N GLU A 72 19.04 -8.63 -17.11
CA GLU A 72 19.78 -9.60 -16.27
C GLU A 72 19.26 -9.55 -14.82
#